data_AF-A0A2E5F7P8-F1
#
_entry.id   AF-A0A2E5F7P8-F1
#
_cell.length_a   1.000
_cell.length_b   1.000
_cell.length_c   1.000
_cell.angle_alpha   90.00
_cell.angle_beta   90.00
_cell.angle_gamma   90.00
#
_symmetry.space_group_name_H-M   'P 1'
#
loop_
_entity.id
_entity.type
_entity.pdbx_description
1 polymer ?
#
loop_
_entity_poly.entity_id
_entity_poly.type
_entity_poly.pdbx_seq_one_letter_code
_entity_poly.pdbx_strand_id
1 'polypeptide(L)'
;MATDQQSQLDYIELAQQLAPVIKENAERINSERQIPSDIAEDLADRGFFRLLLPKSLGGAEIEHSKFLNILEIIAESDTSTAWCLNQNNVWSTSSTRMPESTASEIWKEQRAVVTNGPPSGACKAVPTEDGHILTGRWNFSSGCTHATWIAALCPIGNKDGSTLVSTDRKDMKIFLIPKKQVEFVDTWDAKGMRGTSSFGFELSDMFVPSNHSYDQDDAEPWNNGPHYIIP
;
A
#
# COMPACT_ATOMS: atom_id res chain seq x y z
N MET A 1 24.79 22.48 -24.11
CA MET A 1 23.91 21.66 -24.97
C MET A 1 24.65 20.41 -25.38
N ALA A 2 24.72 19.44 -24.46
CA ALA A 2 25.18 18.09 -24.71
C ALA A 2 24.44 17.21 -23.69
N THR A 3 23.63 16.31 -24.24
CA THR A 3 23.10 15.09 -23.61
C THR A 3 22.24 15.25 -22.34
N ASP A 4 21.02 15.77 -22.53
CA ASP A 4 19.86 15.51 -21.65
C ASP A 4 19.14 14.21 -22.08
N GLN A 5 19.93 13.22 -22.50
CA GLN A 5 19.51 11.91 -23.02
C GLN A 5 19.80 10.82 -21.99
N GLN A 6 19.62 11.13 -20.71
CA GLN A 6 19.65 10.12 -19.67
C GLN A 6 18.25 9.50 -19.63
N SER A 7 18.14 8.35 -20.30
CA SER A 7 16.93 7.55 -20.52
C SER A 7 15.92 7.67 -19.36
N GLN A 8 14.84 8.44 -19.55
CA GLN A 8 13.63 8.17 -18.79
C GLN A 8 13.27 6.72 -19.10
N LEU A 9 13.35 5.84 -18.10
CA LEU A 9 12.83 4.48 -18.22
C LEU A 9 11.40 4.59 -18.75
N ASP A 10 11.14 4.02 -19.93
CA ASP A 10 9.79 4.00 -20.44
C ASP A 10 9.01 2.89 -19.75
N TYR A 11 8.38 3.24 -18.63
CA TYR A 11 7.56 2.30 -17.87
C TYR A 11 6.41 1.69 -18.67
N ILE A 12 5.98 2.31 -19.77
CA ILE A 12 5.01 1.69 -20.69
C ILE A 12 5.67 0.51 -21.42
N GLU A 13 6.87 0.70 -21.97
CA GLU A 13 7.62 -0.35 -22.64
C GLU A 13 7.95 -1.49 -21.66
N LEU A 14 8.38 -1.17 -20.43
CA LEU A 14 8.60 -2.18 -19.39
C LEU A 14 7.32 -2.94 -19.04
N ALA A 15 6.16 -2.26 -18.99
CA ALA A 15 4.88 -2.90 -18.73
C ALA A 15 4.51 -3.86 -19.87
N GLN A 16 4.76 -3.47 -21.12
CA GLN A 16 4.56 -4.31 -22.31
C GLN A 16 5.48 -5.54 -22.30
N GLN A 17 6.70 -5.43 -21.75
CA GLN A 17 7.61 -6.57 -21.59
C GLN A 17 7.17 -7.52 -20.48
N LEU A 18 6.61 -6.99 -19.38
CA LEU A 18 6.13 -7.78 -18.23
C LEU A 18 4.78 -8.46 -18.51
N ALA A 19 3.91 -7.85 -19.31
CA ALA A 19 2.57 -8.33 -19.61
C ALA A 19 2.55 -9.81 -20.08
N PRO A 20 3.36 -10.24 -21.08
CA PRO A 20 3.44 -11.65 -21.47
C PRO A 20 3.85 -12.58 -20.33
N VAL A 21 4.83 -12.20 -19.50
CA VAL A 21 5.30 -13.00 -18.36
C VAL A 21 4.19 -13.19 -17.32
N ILE A 22 3.46 -12.11 -17.02
CA ILE A 22 2.31 -12.14 -16.11
C ILE A 22 1.20 -13.01 -16.71
N LYS A 23 0.92 -12.89 -18.02
CA LYS A 23 -0.10 -13.66 -18.71
C LYS A 23 0.19 -15.16 -18.66
N GLU A 24 1.44 -15.56 -18.91
CA GLU A 24 1.88 -16.96 -18.84
C GLU A 24 1.73 -17.56 -17.44
N ASN A 25 1.78 -16.72 -16.40
CA ASN A 25 1.63 -17.12 -15.00
C ASN A 25 0.23 -16.88 -14.42
N ALA A 26 -0.76 -16.43 -15.21
CA ALA A 26 -2.09 -16.09 -14.71
C ALA A 26 -2.78 -17.26 -13.98
N GLU A 27 -2.64 -18.49 -14.47
CA GLU A 27 -3.17 -19.69 -13.79
C GLU A 27 -2.45 -20.01 -12.48
N ARG A 28 -1.13 -19.77 -12.41
CA ARG A 28 -0.35 -19.91 -11.17
C ARG A 28 -0.80 -18.87 -10.14
N ILE A 29 -0.93 -17.62 -10.55
CA ILE A 29 -1.45 -16.52 -9.72
C ILE A 29 -2.84 -16.88 -9.16
N ASN A 30 -3.72 -17.39 -10.02
CA ASN A 30 -5.09 -17.75 -9.65
C ASN A 30 -5.18 -18.96 -8.70
N SER A 31 -4.38 -20.00 -8.96
CA SER A 31 -4.38 -21.25 -8.18
C SER A 31 -3.68 -21.10 -6.84
N GLU A 32 -2.54 -20.39 -6.79
CA GLU A 32 -1.82 -20.07 -5.55
C GLU A 32 -2.52 -18.99 -4.71
N ARG A 33 -3.51 -18.27 -5.28
CA ARG A 33 -4.24 -17.14 -4.65
C ARG A 33 -3.31 -16.01 -4.18
N GLN A 34 -2.20 -15.83 -4.87
CA GLN A 34 -1.22 -14.78 -4.62
C GLN A 34 -0.40 -14.53 -5.88
N ILE A 35 0.20 -13.35 -5.99
CA ILE A 35 1.24 -13.11 -7.00
C ILE A 35 2.50 -13.89 -6.56
N PRO A 36 3.04 -14.79 -7.39
CA PRO A 36 4.29 -15.48 -7.12
C PRO A 36 5.43 -14.52 -6.76
N SER A 37 6.29 -14.91 -5.82
CA SER A 37 7.36 -14.05 -5.32
C SER A 37 8.32 -13.61 -6.43
N ASP A 38 8.64 -14.51 -7.37
CA ASP A 38 9.48 -14.21 -8.53
C ASP A 38 8.90 -13.07 -9.40
N ILE A 39 7.58 -13.03 -9.57
CA ILE A 39 6.90 -11.98 -10.34
C ILE A 39 6.81 -10.69 -9.53
N ALA A 40 6.43 -10.79 -8.25
CA ALA A 40 6.33 -9.62 -7.37
C ALA A 40 7.69 -8.93 -7.17
N GLU A 41 8.77 -9.71 -7.06
CA GLU A 41 10.12 -9.20 -6.93
C GLU A 41 10.62 -8.54 -8.23
N ASP A 42 10.36 -9.12 -9.41
CA ASP A 42 10.72 -8.47 -10.69
C ASP A 42 9.96 -7.15 -10.91
N LEU A 43 8.66 -7.10 -10.55
CA LEU A 43 7.88 -5.87 -10.53
C LEU A 43 8.50 -4.81 -9.60
N ALA A 44 8.90 -5.21 -8.40
CA ALA A 44 9.52 -4.32 -7.42
C ALA A 44 10.89 -3.81 -7.87
N ASP A 45 11.75 -4.69 -8.41
CA ASP A 45 13.08 -4.35 -8.90
C ASP A 45 13.01 -3.38 -10.09
N ARG A 46 12.01 -3.53 -10.95
CA ARG A 46 11.72 -2.60 -12.06
C ARG A 46 11.00 -1.32 -11.62
N GLY A 47 10.68 -1.17 -10.33
CA GLY A 47 10.11 0.05 -9.77
C GLY A 47 8.59 0.22 -9.92
N PHE A 48 7.84 -0.82 -10.30
CA PHE A 48 6.39 -0.72 -10.53
C PHE A 48 5.58 -0.39 -9.26
N PHE A 49 6.12 -0.68 -8.08
CA PHE A 49 5.55 -0.30 -6.79
C PHE A 49 5.95 1.12 -6.32
N ARG A 50 6.61 1.93 -7.16
CA ARG A 50 7.10 3.27 -6.78
C ARG A 50 6.87 4.30 -7.89
N LEU A 51 5.91 4.03 -8.78
CA LEU A 51 5.66 4.85 -9.97
C LEU A 51 5.12 6.24 -9.60
N LEU A 52 4.20 6.30 -8.62
CA LEU A 52 3.62 7.56 -8.14
C LEU A 52 4.34 8.15 -6.90
N LEU A 53 5.40 7.49 -6.43
CA LEU A 53 6.15 7.93 -5.26
C LEU A 53 6.99 9.18 -5.61
N PRO A 54 7.15 10.17 -4.71
CA PRO A 54 8.00 11.33 -4.95
C PRO A 54 9.45 10.94 -5.27
N LYS A 55 10.10 11.69 -6.15
CA LYS A 55 11.53 11.54 -6.44
C LYS A 55 12.40 11.72 -5.20
N SER A 56 11.99 12.58 -4.26
CA SER A 56 12.68 12.76 -2.98
C SER A 56 12.73 11.49 -2.12
N LEU A 57 11.80 10.56 -2.33
CA LEU A 57 11.74 9.24 -1.68
C LEU A 57 12.26 8.11 -2.59
N GLY A 58 12.91 8.45 -3.72
CA GLY A 58 13.42 7.47 -4.68
C GLY A 58 12.36 6.88 -5.62
N GLY A 59 11.22 7.55 -5.76
CA GLY A 59 10.16 7.18 -6.70
C GLY A 59 10.38 7.70 -8.11
N ALA A 60 9.54 7.23 -9.04
CA ALA A 60 9.57 7.69 -10.43
C ALA A 60 8.81 9.00 -10.64
N GLU A 61 7.81 9.27 -9.79
CA GLU A 61 6.92 10.45 -9.86
C GLU A 61 6.39 10.67 -11.29
N ILE A 62 5.79 9.63 -11.87
CA ILE A 62 5.20 9.70 -13.21
C ILE A 62 3.81 10.33 -13.20
N GLU A 63 3.41 10.87 -14.34
CA GLU A 63 2.05 11.38 -14.56
C GLU A 63 0.98 10.30 -14.32
N HIS A 64 -0.12 10.68 -13.66
CA HIS A 64 -1.19 9.75 -13.31
C HIS A 64 -1.83 9.10 -14.56
N SER A 65 -1.96 9.86 -15.66
CA SER A 65 -2.42 9.31 -16.94
C SER A 65 -1.49 8.24 -17.50
N LYS A 66 -0.17 8.40 -17.37
CA LYS A 66 0.81 7.38 -17.77
C LYS A 66 0.70 6.14 -16.88
N PHE A 67 0.48 6.33 -15.58
CA PHE A 67 0.22 5.23 -14.64
C PHE A 67 -1.04 4.44 -14.99
N LEU A 68 -2.13 5.10 -15.37
CA LEU A 68 -3.36 4.42 -15.81
C LEU A 68 -3.12 3.55 -17.05
N ASN A 69 -2.39 4.05 -18.05
CA ASN A 69 -2.03 3.24 -19.23
C ASN A 69 -1.21 1.99 -18.86
N ILE A 70 -0.31 2.11 -17.88
CA ILE A 70 0.47 0.97 -17.37
C ILE A 70 -0.46 -0.03 -16.68
N LEU A 71 -1.39 0.43 -15.84
CA LEU A 71 -2.36 -0.45 -15.19
C LEU A 71 -3.23 -1.19 -16.20
N GLU A 72 -3.68 -0.53 -17.28
CA GLU A 72 -4.45 -1.17 -18.36
C GLU A 72 -3.67 -2.33 -19.00
N ILE A 73 -2.41 -2.10 -19.37
CA ILE A 73 -1.53 -3.13 -19.96
C ILE A 73 -1.39 -4.35 -19.03
N ILE A 74 -1.16 -4.12 -17.75
CA ILE A 74 -1.02 -5.20 -16.77
C ILE A 74 -2.37 -5.90 -16.53
N ALA A 75 -3.48 -5.16 -16.50
CA ALA A 75 -4.82 -5.70 -16.23
C ALA A 75 -5.32 -6.62 -17.35
N GLU A 76 -4.95 -6.37 -18.61
CA GLU A 76 -5.21 -7.28 -19.74
C GLU A 76 -4.51 -8.65 -19.55
N SER A 77 -3.41 -8.65 -18.80
CA SER A 77 -2.64 -9.86 -18.50
C SER A 77 -3.20 -10.60 -17.28
N ASP A 78 -3.25 -9.92 -16.14
CA ASP A 78 -3.88 -10.38 -14.90
C ASP A 78 -4.39 -9.19 -14.06
N THR A 79 -5.69 -9.18 -13.79
CA THR A 79 -6.33 -8.10 -13.03
C THR A 79 -5.89 -8.08 -11.56
N SER A 80 -5.54 -9.24 -10.97
CA SER A 80 -5.08 -9.29 -9.56
C SER A 80 -3.76 -8.55 -9.37
N THR A 81 -2.85 -8.69 -10.33
CA THR A 81 -1.54 -8.03 -10.36
C THR A 81 -1.72 -6.52 -10.54
N ALA A 82 -2.52 -6.10 -11.53
CA ALA A 82 -2.83 -4.68 -11.72
C ALA A 82 -3.45 -4.04 -10.47
N TRP A 83 -4.35 -4.76 -9.78
CA TRP A 83 -4.94 -4.29 -8.54
C TRP A 83 -3.92 -4.10 -7.42
N CYS A 84 -3.02 -5.05 -7.21
CA CYS A 84 -1.98 -4.93 -6.17
C CYS A 84 -1.02 -3.77 -6.48
N LEU A 85 -0.63 -3.59 -7.75
CA LEU A 85 0.15 -2.43 -8.19
C LEU A 85 -0.57 -1.11 -7.87
N ASN A 86 -1.87 -1.04 -8.17
CA ASN A 86 -2.69 0.13 -7.88
C ASN A 86 -2.75 0.43 -6.37
N GLN A 87 -3.09 -0.57 -5.56
CA GLN A 87 -3.24 -0.38 -4.11
C GLN A 87 -1.97 0.21 -3.48
N ASN A 88 -0.80 -0.33 -3.82
CA ASN A 88 0.44 0.22 -3.31
C ASN A 88 0.77 1.62 -3.88
N ASN A 89 0.47 1.91 -5.15
CA ASN A 89 0.74 3.23 -5.71
C ASN A 89 -0.20 4.32 -5.14
N VAL A 90 -1.38 3.95 -4.63
CA VAL A 90 -2.20 4.85 -3.78
C VAL A 90 -1.48 5.19 -2.47
N TRP A 91 -0.73 4.26 -1.88
CA TRP A 91 0.12 4.55 -0.73
C TRP A 91 1.36 5.35 -1.09
N SER A 92 1.86 5.19 -2.32
CA SER A 92 2.93 6.04 -2.84
C SER A 92 2.50 7.50 -2.97
N THR A 93 1.27 7.79 -3.40
CA THR A 93 0.75 9.18 -3.36
C THR A 93 0.43 9.65 -1.95
N SER A 94 0.01 8.74 -1.06
CA SER A 94 -0.23 9.06 0.36
C SER A 94 1.05 9.25 1.18
N SER A 95 2.22 8.94 0.62
CA SER A 95 3.54 9.09 1.26
C SER A 95 3.81 10.50 1.77
N THR A 96 3.20 11.50 1.15
CA THR A 96 3.38 12.91 1.51
C THR A 96 2.50 13.35 2.67
N ARG A 97 1.48 12.57 3.03
CA ARG A 97 0.57 12.84 4.15
C ARG A 97 1.01 12.18 5.45
N MET A 98 1.78 11.10 5.37
CA MET A 98 2.41 10.52 6.56
C MET A 98 3.60 11.38 7.02
N PRO A 99 4.04 11.25 8.29
CA PRO A 99 5.24 11.94 8.76
C PRO A 99 6.44 11.63 7.83
N GLU A 100 7.18 12.67 7.43
CA GLU A 100 8.27 12.55 6.45
C GLU A 100 9.33 11.52 6.88
N SER A 101 9.61 11.44 8.19
CA SER A 101 10.52 10.45 8.76
C SER A 101 10.03 9.02 8.56
N THR A 102 8.72 8.79 8.65
CA THR A 102 8.09 7.48 8.46
C THR A 102 8.00 7.11 6.99
N ALA A 103 7.68 8.06 6.11
CA ALA A 103 7.79 7.84 4.66
C ALA A 103 9.22 7.44 4.27
N SER A 104 10.21 8.19 4.76
CA SER A 104 11.62 7.88 4.54
C SER A 104 11.99 6.50 5.09
N GLU A 105 11.46 6.11 6.25
CA GLU A 105 11.69 4.79 6.84
C GLU A 105 11.10 3.66 5.97
N ILE A 106 9.91 3.84 5.42
CA ILE A 106 9.24 2.84 4.57
C ILE A 106 9.99 2.66 3.26
N TRP A 107 10.20 3.76 2.52
CA TRP A 107 10.74 3.70 1.16
C TRP A 107 12.27 3.71 1.06
N LYS A 108 13.01 3.70 2.18
CA LYS A 108 14.45 3.38 2.15
C LYS A 108 14.71 1.98 1.57
N GLU A 109 13.76 1.06 1.69
CA GLU A 109 13.83 -0.27 1.09
C GLU A 109 13.37 -0.22 -0.37
N GLN A 110 14.22 -0.67 -1.29
CA GLN A 110 13.95 -0.61 -2.73
C GLN A 110 12.65 -1.33 -3.12
N ARG A 111 12.40 -2.50 -2.49
CA ARG A 111 11.21 -3.32 -2.74
C ARG A 111 10.05 -3.00 -1.79
N ALA A 112 10.06 -1.82 -1.15
CA ALA A 112 9.01 -1.42 -0.23
C ALA A 112 7.62 -1.45 -0.90
N VAL A 113 6.69 -2.14 -0.25
CA VAL A 113 5.28 -2.22 -0.63
C VAL A 113 4.42 -2.02 0.61
N VAL A 114 3.41 -1.15 0.51
CA VAL A 114 2.41 -0.91 1.56
C VAL A 114 1.09 -1.56 1.15
N THR A 115 0.63 -2.50 1.97
CA THR A 115 -0.74 -3.05 1.89
C THR A 115 -1.62 -2.36 2.93
N ASN A 116 -2.94 -2.36 2.74
CA ASN A 116 -3.87 -1.80 3.70
C ASN A 116 -5.08 -2.69 3.89
N GLY A 117 -5.68 -2.64 5.08
CA GLY A 117 -6.95 -3.29 5.36
C GLY A 117 -7.92 -2.29 5.97
N PRO A 118 -9.17 -2.18 5.47
CA PRO A 118 -10.26 -1.57 6.24
C PRO A 118 -10.62 -2.43 7.46
N PRO A 119 -11.09 -1.81 8.55
CA PRO A 119 -11.56 -2.56 9.72
C PRO A 119 -12.80 -3.38 9.34
N SER A 120 -12.81 -4.66 9.72
CA SER A 120 -13.91 -5.60 9.38
C SER A 120 -14.84 -5.89 10.56
N GLY A 121 -14.63 -5.23 11.70
CA GLY A 121 -15.37 -5.41 12.94
C GLY A 121 -14.99 -4.36 13.97
N ALA A 122 -15.16 -4.67 15.26
CA ALA A 122 -14.73 -3.80 16.35
C ALA A 122 -13.20 -3.66 16.33
N CYS A 123 -12.71 -2.56 15.79
CA CYS A 123 -11.32 -2.13 15.86
C CYS A 123 -11.26 -0.86 16.70
N LYS A 124 -10.21 -0.71 17.50
CA LYS A 124 -9.97 0.52 18.27
C LYS A 124 -8.49 0.81 18.40
N ALA A 125 -8.16 2.09 18.39
CA ALA A 125 -6.86 2.60 18.81
C ALA A 125 -7.05 3.41 20.10
N VAL A 126 -6.49 2.97 21.21
CA VAL A 126 -6.55 3.70 22.49
C VAL A 126 -5.31 4.60 22.61
N PRO A 127 -5.46 5.93 22.76
CA PRO A 127 -4.31 6.82 22.89
C PRO A 127 -3.48 6.54 24.15
N THR A 128 -2.16 6.69 24.02
CA THR A 128 -1.17 6.63 25.11
C THR A 128 -0.38 7.94 25.18
N GLU A 129 0.70 8.00 25.95
CA GLU A 129 1.58 9.18 26.01
C GLU A 129 2.39 9.37 24.71
N ASP A 130 2.86 8.27 24.11
CA ASP A 130 3.80 8.25 22.99
C ASP A 130 3.30 7.50 21.75
N GLY A 131 2.05 7.02 21.76
CA GLY A 131 1.45 6.31 20.62
C GLY A 131 0.01 5.86 20.88
N HIS A 132 -0.33 4.69 20.33
CA HIS A 132 -1.65 4.07 20.51
C HIS A 132 -1.52 2.57 20.74
N ILE A 133 -2.48 2.00 21.47
CA ILE A 133 -2.68 0.56 21.58
C ILE A 133 -3.80 0.14 20.62
N LEU A 134 -3.48 -0.73 19.67
CA LEU A 134 -4.39 -1.21 18.63
C LEU A 134 -4.88 -2.62 18.95
N THR A 135 -6.20 -2.77 18.90
CA THR A 135 -6.87 -4.08 18.96
C THR A 135 -7.97 -4.12 17.92
N GLY A 136 -7.99 -5.15 17.08
CA GLY A 136 -8.98 -5.26 16.01
C GLY A 136 -8.69 -6.33 14.98
N ARG A 137 -9.58 -6.40 13.99
CA ARG A 137 -9.47 -7.24 12.81
C ARG A 137 -9.70 -6.43 11.55
N TRP A 138 -8.79 -6.58 10.60
CA TRP A 138 -8.86 -5.97 9.29
C TRP A 138 -8.92 -7.06 8.24
N ASN A 139 -9.63 -6.80 7.15
CA ASN A 139 -9.71 -7.70 6.00
C ASN A 139 -9.27 -6.94 4.74
N PHE A 140 -9.27 -7.64 3.61
CA PHE A 140 -8.99 -7.05 2.30
C PHE A 140 -7.57 -6.47 2.14
N SER A 141 -6.56 -7.05 2.80
CA SER A 141 -5.16 -6.61 2.68
C SER A 141 -4.54 -7.06 1.36
N SER A 142 -4.95 -6.45 0.25
CA SER A 142 -4.46 -6.81 -1.09
C SER A 142 -2.94 -6.64 -1.20
N GLY A 143 -2.29 -7.64 -1.77
CA GLY A 143 -0.84 -7.71 -1.94
C GLY A 143 -0.06 -7.99 -0.66
N CYS A 144 -0.71 -8.39 0.44
CA CYS A 144 -0.02 -8.57 1.71
C CYS A 144 1.12 -9.59 1.68
N THR A 145 1.07 -10.56 0.78
CA THR A 145 2.11 -11.60 0.61
C THR A 145 3.46 -11.02 0.19
N HIS A 146 3.48 -9.97 -0.63
CA HIS A 146 4.68 -9.26 -1.07
C HIS A 146 4.84 -7.86 -0.44
N ALA A 147 3.95 -7.49 0.48
CA ALA A 147 4.08 -6.26 1.25
C ALA A 147 5.27 -6.28 2.21
N THR A 148 5.77 -5.10 2.57
CA THR A 148 6.78 -4.87 3.61
C THR A 148 6.20 -4.13 4.81
N TRP A 149 5.15 -3.34 4.57
CA TRP A 149 4.46 -2.51 5.55
C TRP A 149 2.95 -2.63 5.41
N ILE A 150 2.24 -2.37 6.50
CA ILE A 150 0.79 -2.42 6.60
C ILE A 150 0.30 -1.04 7.00
N ALA A 151 -0.75 -0.56 6.35
CA ALA A 151 -1.53 0.58 6.77
C ALA A 151 -2.89 0.11 7.31
N ALA A 152 -3.02 0.11 8.64
CA ALA A 152 -4.23 -0.27 9.34
C ALA A 152 -5.08 0.98 9.60
N LEU A 153 -6.26 1.05 8.99
CA LEU A 153 -7.21 2.13 9.25
C LEU A 153 -8.01 1.80 10.51
N CYS A 154 -7.97 2.67 11.52
CA CYS A 154 -8.59 2.36 12.81
C CYS A 154 -9.25 3.61 13.42
N PRO A 155 -10.49 3.50 13.93
CA PRO A 155 -11.11 4.59 14.68
C PRO A 155 -10.36 4.81 15.99
N ILE A 156 -10.20 6.08 16.37
CA ILE A 156 -9.58 6.45 17.64
C ILE A 156 -10.64 6.30 18.75
N GLY A 157 -10.33 5.48 19.77
CA GLY A 157 -11.14 5.37 20.97
C GLY A 157 -10.85 6.48 21.99
N ASN A 158 -11.71 6.61 22.99
CA ASN A 158 -11.46 7.52 24.10
C ASN A 158 -10.32 7.00 25.00
N LYS A 159 -9.65 7.91 25.71
CA LYS A 159 -8.58 7.57 26.68
C LYS A 159 -9.06 6.66 27.83
N ASP A 160 -10.35 6.69 28.16
CA ASP A 160 -10.96 5.83 29.17
C ASP A 160 -11.31 4.43 28.65
N GLY A 161 -11.00 4.14 27.38
CA GLY A 161 -11.27 2.86 26.73
C GLY A 161 -12.70 2.69 26.22
N SER A 162 -13.57 3.70 26.37
CA SER A 162 -14.89 3.71 25.75
C SER A 162 -14.78 3.96 24.24
N THR A 163 -15.54 3.19 23.46
CA THR A 163 -15.40 3.18 21.99
C THR A 163 -16.18 4.33 21.35
N LEU A 164 -15.50 5.17 20.57
CA LEU A 164 -16.16 5.92 19.50
C LEU A 164 -16.42 4.93 18.36
N VAL A 165 -17.69 4.56 18.16
CA VAL A 165 -18.14 3.79 16.99
C VAL A 165 -18.47 4.75 15.85
N SER A 166 -17.64 5.78 15.66
CA SER A 166 -17.80 6.67 14.53
C SER A 166 -17.15 6.01 13.32
N THR A 167 -17.90 5.89 12.24
CA THR A 167 -17.36 5.52 10.92
C THR A 167 -17.05 6.75 10.08
N ASP A 168 -17.09 7.95 10.68
CA ASP A 168 -16.68 9.18 10.02
C ASP A 168 -15.15 9.17 9.83
N ARG A 169 -14.70 9.55 8.64
CA ARG A 169 -13.28 9.45 8.25
C ARG A 169 -12.39 10.36 9.11
N LYS A 170 -12.93 11.48 9.59
CA LYS A 170 -12.25 12.41 10.50
C LYS A 170 -11.89 11.78 11.86
N ASP A 171 -12.58 10.70 12.25
CA ASP A 171 -12.35 10.01 13.51
C ASP A 171 -11.43 8.77 13.33
N MET A 172 -10.83 8.62 12.13
CA MET A 172 -9.93 7.52 11.78
C MET A 172 -8.48 7.98 11.62
N LYS A 173 -7.58 7.18 12.17
CA LYS A 173 -6.14 7.26 11.89
C LYS A 173 -5.69 6.08 11.05
N ILE A 174 -4.65 6.33 10.28
CA ILE A 174 -3.86 5.31 9.63
C ILE A 174 -2.68 4.98 10.54
N PHE A 175 -2.48 3.70 10.80
CA PHE A 175 -1.35 3.17 11.57
C PHE A 175 -0.44 2.35 10.66
N LEU A 176 0.83 2.70 10.62
CA LEU A 176 1.84 2.10 9.75
C LEU A 176 2.66 1.09 10.54
N ILE A 177 2.62 -0.18 10.16
CA ILE A 177 3.20 -1.28 10.93
C ILE A 177 4.11 -2.10 10.00
N PRO A 178 5.38 -2.38 10.39
CA PRO A 178 6.20 -3.33 9.65
C PRO A 178 5.51 -4.69 9.57
N LYS A 179 5.32 -5.23 8.36
CA LYS A 179 4.57 -6.48 8.13
C LYS A 179 5.04 -7.63 9.02
N LYS A 180 6.35 -7.70 9.29
CA LYS A 180 6.97 -8.73 10.16
C LYS A 180 6.43 -8.80 11.59
N GLN A 181 5.72 -7.76 12.05
CA GLN A 181 5.11 -7.71 13.38
C GLN A 181 3.65 -8.19 13.38
N VAL A 182 3.11 -8.57 12.22
CA VAL A 182 1.71 -8.89 12.04
C VAL A 182 1.57 -10.30 11.47
N GLU A 183 0.71 -11.08 12.08
CA GLU A 183 0.30 -12.38 11.56
C GLU A 183 -0.93 -12.20 10.67
N PHE A 184 -0.84 -12.71 9.44
CA PHE A 184 -1.95 -12.70 8.50
C PHE A 184 -2.78 -13.97 8.65
N VAL A 185 -4.09 -13.78 8.58
CA VAL A 185 -5.07 -14.85 8.59
C VAL A 185 -5.61 -15.00 7.17
N ASP A 186 -5.43 -16.18 6.59
CA ASP A 186 -5.99 -16.46 5.27
C ASP A 186 -7.53 -16.48 5.33
N THR A 187 -8.12 -15.38 4.89
CA THR A 187 -9.57 -15.18 4.75
C THR A 187 -10.00 -15.07 3.29
N TRP A 188 -9.10 -15.35 2.33
CA TRP A 188 -9.30 -14.97 0.93
C TRP A 188 -9.56 -16.18 0.03
N ASP A 189 -10.73 -16.79 0.17
CA ASP A 189 -11.26 -17.77 -0.80
C ASP A 189 -12.32 -17.13 -1.72
N ALA A 190 -11.88 -16.11 -2.47
CA ALA A 190 -12.74 -15.39 -3.41
C ALA A 190 -12.92 -16.16 -4.73
N LYS A 191 -14.00 -15.85 -5.46
CA LYS A 191 -14.25 -16.40 -6.82
C LYS A 191 -13.51 -15.67 -7.94
N GLY A 192 -13.06 -14.44 -7.68
CA GLY A 192 -12.29 -13.60 -8.60
C GLY A 192 -11.31 -12.77 -7.79
N MET A 193 -10.35 -12.12 -8.47
CA MET A 193 -9.24 -11.42 -7.79
C MET A 193 -8.49 -12.31 -6.81
N ARG A 194 -8.40 -13.61 -7.11
CA ARG A 194 -7.81 -14.61 -6.20
C ARG A 194 -6.34 -14.30 -5.94
N GLY A 195 -5.62 -13.87 -6.98
CA GLY A 195 -4.20 -13.52 -6.92
C GLY A 195 -3.86 -12.33 -6.04
N THR A 196 -4.83 -11.55 -5.58
CA THR A 196 -4.53 -10.39 -4.73
C THR A 196 -4.11 -10.80 -3.33
N SER A 197 -4.32 -12.06 -2.91
CA SER A 197 -4.04 -12.52 -1.55
C SER A 197 -4.57 -11.56 -0.50
N SER A 198 -5.83 -11.11 -0.61
CA SER A 198 -6.38 -10.07 0.27
C SER A 198 -6.74 -10.62 1.65
N PHE A 199 -5.75 -11.23 2.32
CA PHE A 199 -5.88 -11.83 3.63
C PHE A 199 -6.30 -10.80 4.68
N GLY A 200 -6.87 -11.29 5.76
CA GLY A 200 -7.10 -10.50 6.95
C GLY A 200 -5.88 -10.50 7.85
N PHE A 201 -5.89 -9.64 8.85
CA PHE A 201 -4.95 -9.67 9.95
C PHE A 201 -5.64 -9.20 11.23
N GLU A 202 -5.10 -9.65 12.36
CA GLU A 202 -5.59 -9.32 13.69
C GLU A 202 -4.45 -8.76 14.52
N LEU A 203 -4.76 -7.71 15.28
CA LEU A 203 -3.86 -7.14 16.27
C LEU A 203 -4.52 -7.24 17.63
N SER A 204 -3.75 -7.61 18.65
CA SER A 204 -4.19 -7.66 20.04
C SER A 204 -3.23 -6.85 20.88
N ASP A 205 -3.72 -5.73 21.42
CA ASP A 205 -3.02 -4.79 22.29
C ASP A 205 -1.63 -4.38 21.75
N MET A 206 -1.55 -4.17 20.44
CA MET A 206 -0.31 -3.79 19.77
C MET A 206 -0.01 -2.31 19.98
N PHE A 207 1.15 -2.00 20.53
CA PHE A 207 1.63 -0.63 20.59
C PHE A 207 2.14 -0.15 19.23
N VAL A 208 1.66 1.01 18.79
CA VAL A 208 2.14 1.72 17.60
C VAL A 208 2.57 3.13 17.99
N PRO A 209 3.83 3.53 17.75
CA PRO A 209 4.33 4.84 18.16
C PRO A 209 3.68 5.97 17.34
N SER A 210 3.64 7.18 17.91
CA SER A 210 2.93 8.33 17.31
C SER A 210 3.44 8.69 15.92
N ASN A 211 4.75 8.56 15.67
CA ASN A 211 5.35 8.82 14.36
C ASN A 211 4.93 7.78 13.30
N HIS A 212 4.46 6.59 13.70
CA HIS A 212 3.91 5.58 12.80
C HIS A 212 2.39 5.71 12.64
N SER A 213 1.84 6.91 12.83
CA SER A 213 0.42 7.18 12.61
C SER A 213 0.17 8.59 12.08
N TYR A 214 -0.95 8.78 11.40
CA TYR A 214 -1.43 10.09 10.97
C TYR A 214 -2.93 10.08 10.74
N ASP A 215 -3.55 11.26 10.74
CA ASP A 215 -4.98 11.43 10.51
C ASP A 215 -5.29 11.30 9.01
N GLN A 216 -6.36 10.57 8.67
CA GLN A 216 -6.64 10.26 7.26
C GLN A 216 -6.97 11.51 6.42
N ASP A 217 -7.77 12.44 6.97
CA ASP A 217 -8.30 13.58 6.23
C ASP A 217 -7.61 14.93 6.57
N ASP A 218 -6.99 15.06 7.75
CA ASP A 218 -6.39 16.33 8.22
C ASP A 218 -4.87 16.41 8.00
N ALA A 219 -4.26 15.38 7.41
CA ALA A 219 -2.83 15.40 7.13
C ALA A 219 -2.53 16.20 5.85
N GLU A 220 -2.08 17.44 6.05
CA GLU A 220 -1.53 18.30 5.00
C GLU A 220 -0.28 17.65 4.40
N PRO A 221 -0.20 17.50 3.06
CA PRO A 221 0.95 16.90 2.44
C PRO A 221 2.18 17.80 2.59
N TRP A 222 3.33 17.26 2.99
CA TRP A 222 4.59 18.01 3.04
C TRP A 222 5.19 18.29 1.64
N ASN A 223 4.60 17.70 0.58
CA ASN A 223 4.90 17.98 -0.81
C ASN A 223 3.61 18.39 -1.56
N ASN A 224 3.62 19.60 -2.10
CA ASN A 224 2.48 20.23 -2.78
C ASN A 224 2.45 19.98 -4.30
N GLY A 225 3.14 18.95 -4.78
CA GLY A 225 3.04 18.52 -6.17
C GLY A 225 1.62 18.11 -6.55
N PRO A 226 1.20 18.31 -7.81
CA PRO A 226 -0.17 18.03 -8.26
C PRO A 226 -0.57 16.56 -8.10
N HIS A 227 0.40 15.63 -8.00
CA HIS A 227 0.15 14.21 -7.73
C HIS A 227 -0.31 13.90 -6.29
N TYR A 228 -0.09 14.84 -5.36
CA TYR A 228 -0.18 14.61 -3.93
C TYR A 228 -1.31 15.40 -3.25
N ILE A 229 -1.81 16.43 -3.93
CA ILE A 229 -2.97 17.23 -3.52
C ILE A 229 -4.19 16.77 -4.32
N ILE A 230 -4.43 15.46 -4.37
CA ILE A 230 -5.69 14.94 -4.95
C ILE A 230 -6.82 15.40 -4.01
N PRO A 231 -7.82 16.17 -4.51
CA PRO A 231 -8.92 16.70 -3.71
C PRO A 231 -9.85 15.62 -3.17
#